data_AF-A0A1W9VC84-F1
#
_entry.id   AF-A0A1W9VC84-F1
#
_cell.length_a   1.000
_cell.length_b   1.000
_cell.length_c   1.000
_cell.angle_alpha   90.00
_cell.angle_beta   90.00
_cell.angle_gamma   90.00
#
_symmetry.space_group_name_H-M   'P 1'
#
loop_
_entity.id
_entity.type
_entity.pdbx_description
1 polymer ?
#
loop_
_entity_poly.entity_id
_entity_poly.type
_entity_poly.pdbx_seq_one_letter_code
_entity_poly.pdbx_strand_id
1 'polypeptide(L)'
;MFQFGTSSLGITLILTGGTFVGLTILLLRVVTKRRPTAQTGTPPASALLEIPQHRDAVIVVENGGRVLTLNSLAREWFDVVEDIPDLEHLARRSRPSETLIKLSAVEGQATFTLNGKTVEGTSYYIPHSSGGNMV
;
A
#
# COMPACT_ATOMS: atom_id res chain seq x y z
N MET A 1 -32.53 44.00 15.60
CA MET A 1 -33.21 43.39 14.43
C MET A 1 -32.17 43.22 13.33
N PHE A 2 -31.66 42.00 13.11
CA PHE A 2 -30.69 41.74 12.04
C PHE A 2 -31.46 41.49 10.73
N GLN A 3 -31.45 42.46 9.80
CA GLN A 3 -31.96 42.25 8.44
C GLN A 3 -30.94 41.43 7.65
N PHE A 4 -31.13 40.10 7.63
CA PHE A 4 -30.37 39.24 6.72
C PHE A 4 -30.94 39.40 5.31
N GLY A 5 -30.35 40.30 4.52
CA GLY A 5 -30.66 40.39 3.10
C GLY A 5 -30.26 39.10 2.37
N THR A 6 -30.96 38.75 1.28
CA THR A 6 -30.69 37.54 0.48
C THR A 6 -29.21 37.38 0.11
N SER A 7 -28.49 38.50 -0.06
CA SER A 7 -27.05 38.53 -0.30
C SER A 7 -26.22 37.96 0.86
N SER A 8 -26.60 38.19 2.12
CA SER A 8 -25.87 37.66 3.29
C SER A 8 -26.07 36.15 3.49
N LEU A 9 -27.24 35.64 3.11
CA LEU A 9 -27.51 34.19 3.04
C LEU A 9 -26.67 33.51 1.95
N GLY A 10 -26.54 34.14 0.77
CA GLY A 10 -25.69 33.61 -0.29
C GLY A 10 -24.21 33.55 0.13
N ILE A 11 -23.72 34.61 0.76
CA ILE A 11 -22.31 34.69 1.21
C ILE A 11 -22.02 33.67 2.31
N THR A 12 -22.91 33.49 3.29
CA THR A 12 -22.73 32.50 4.35
C THR A 12 -22.77 31.07 3.80
N LEU A 13 -23.62 30.78 2.82
CA LEU A 13 -23.68 29.47 2.17
C LEU A 13 -22.38 29.15 1.40
N ILE A 14 -21.88 30.11 0.61
CA ILE A 14 -20.64 29.94 -0.16
C ILE A 14 -19.44 29.78 0.76
N LEU A 15 -19.35 30.59 1.83
CA LEU A 15 -18.27 30.47 2.80
C LEU A 15 -18.31 29.10 3.46
N THR A 16 -19.46 28.69 4.01
CA THR A 16 -19.58 27.42 4.74
C THR A 16 -19.27 26.21 3.85
N GLY A 17 -19.82 26.20 2.63
CA GLY A 17 -19.55 25.14 1.65
C GLY A 17 -18.09 25.11 1.21
N GLY A 18 -17.51 26.28 0.96
CA GLY A 18 -16.09 26.42 0.60
C GLY A 18 -15.17 25.89 1.70
N THR A 19 -15.44 26.22 2.96
CA THR A 19 -14.64 25.70 4.09
C THR A 19 -14.76 24.19 4.19
N PHE A 20 -15.97 23.64 4.03
CA PHE A 20 -16.19 22.19 4.12
C PHE A 20 -15.44 21.45 3.00
N VAL A 21 -15.61 21.87 1.75
CA VAL A 21 -14.92 21.27 0.59
C VAL A 21 -13.40 21.41 0.72
N GLY A 22 -12.93 22.59 1.11
CA GLY A 22 -11.51 22.83 1.37
C GLY A 22 -10.95 21.90 2.45
N LEU A 23 -11.68 21.72 3.55
CA LEU A 23 -11.29 20.83 4.64
C LEU A 23 -11.26 19.36 4.20
N THR A 24 -12.27 18.91 3.43
CA THR A 24 -12.30 17.55 2.88
C THR A 24 -11.12 17.28 1.95
N ILE A 25 -10.81 18.21 1.03
CA ILE A 25 -9.66 18.08 0.12
C ILE A 25 -8.34 18.10 0.90
N LEU A 26 -8.24 18.96 1.92
CA LEU A 26 -7.06 19.05 2.77
C LEU A 26 -6.84 17.75 3.55
N LEU A 27 -7.90 17.20 4.15
CA LEU A 27 -7.83 15.92 4.87
C LEU A 27 -7.43 14.78 3.93
N LEU A 28 -8.03 14.68 2.74
CA LEU A 28 -7.63 13.70 1.75
C LEU A 28 -6.15 13.85 1.41
N ARG A 29 -5.68 15.07 1.09
CA ARG A 29 -4.27 15.32 0.76
C ARG A 29 -3.33 15.01 1.91
N VAL A 30 -3.68 15.34 3.15
CA VAL A 30 -2.84 15.04 4.31
C VAL A 30 -2.74 13.54 4.53
N VAL A 31 -3.83 12.79 4.35
CA VAL A 31 -3.82 11.33 4.45
C VAL A 31 -3.02 10.69 3.31
N THR A 32 -3.13 11.19 2.05
CA THR A 32 -2.31 10.68 0.94
C THR A 32 -0.85 11.09 1.06
N LYS A 33 -0.55 12.26 1.63
CA LYS A 33 0.82 12.75 1.84
C LYS A 33 1.52 12.10 3.04
N ARG A 34 0.77 11.38 3.88
CA ARG A 34 1.31 10.38 4.81
C ARG A 34 1.56 9.04 4.12
N ARG A 35 1.92 9.03 2.83
CA ARG A 35 2.87 8.04 2.32
C ARG A 35 4.12 8.22 3.17
N PRO A 36 4.46 7.31 4.09
CA PRO A 36 5.78 7.34 4.67
C PRO A 36 6.68 7.15 3.46
N THR A 37 7.51 8.14 3.16
CA THR A 37 8.73 7.95 2.38
C THR A 37 9.32 6.66 2.94
N ALA A 38 9.16 5.57 2.19
CA ALA A 38 9.78 4.30 2.53
C ALA A 38 11.25 4.65 2.59
N GLN A 39 11.75 4.64 3.82
CA GLN A 39 13.10 5.02 4.15
C GLN A 39 13.98 4.21 3.22
N THR A 40 14.87 4.89 2.49
CA THR A 40 16.11 4.29 1.99
C THR A 40 16.96 3.95 3.21
N GLY A 41 16.45 3.08 4.08
CA GLY A 41 17.17 2.50 5.19
C GLY A 41 17.89 1.31 4.62
N THR A 42 19.20 1.44 4.47
CA THR A 42 20.10 0.29 4.40
C THR A 42 19.61 -0.75 5.41
N PRO A 43 19.27 -1.98 4.99
CA PRO A 43 18.73 -2.98 5.90
C PRO A 43 19.72 -3.19 7.05
N PRO A 44 19.24 -3.34 8.30
CA PRO A 44 20.11 -3.78 9.37
C PRO A 44 20.76 -5.09 8.92
N ALA A 45 22.09 -5.15 8.99
CA ALA A 45 22.87 -6.35 8.75
C ALA A 45 22.56 -7.37 9.85
N SER A 46 21.37 -7.96 9.79
CA SER A 46 20.95 -9.05 10.68
C SER A 46 21.21 -10.34 9.93
N ALA A 47 22.30 -11.00 10.34
CA ALA A 47 22.72 -12.34 9.96
C ALA A 47 22.87 -12.57 8.46
N LEU A 48 24.13 -12.46 8.03
CA LEU A 48 24.69 -12.97 6.79
C LEU A 48 24.55 -14.51 6.78
N LEU A 49 23.32 -15.02 6.67
CA LEU A 49 23.09 -16.29 6.01
C LEU A 49 23.38 -15.99 4.54
N GLU A 50 24.38 -16.66 4.00
CA GLU A 50 24.71 -16.61 2.58
C GLU A 50 23.56 -17.28 1.82
N ILE A 51 22.46 -16.54 1.62
CA ILE A 51 21.30 -17.06 0.91
C ILE A 51 21.65 -17.01 -0.58
N PRO A 52 21.65 -18.15 -1.29
CA PRO A 52 22.00 -18.20 -2.70
C PRO A 52 21.15 -17.20 -3.47
N GLN A 53 21.82 -16.41 -4.32
CA GLN A 53 21.27 -15.45 -5.28
C GLN A 53 19.75 -15.59 -5.47
N HIS A 54 18.97 -14.81 -4.72
CA HIS A 54 17.52 -14.94 -4.65
C HIS A 54 16.88 -14.84 -6.04
N ARG A 55 16.34 -15.97 -6.53
CA ARG A 55 15.58 -16.05 -7.80
C ARG A 55 14.10 -15.69 -7.63
N ASP A 56 13.69 -15.33 -6.42
CA ASP A 56 12.29 -15.14 -6.06
C ASP A 56 11.93 -13.67 -5.87
N ALA A 57 10.82 -13.27 -6.47
CA ALA A 57 10.19 -11.98 -6.25
C ALA A 57 9.49 -11.98 -4.89
N VAL A 58 9.90 -11.08 -3.99
CA VAL A 58 9.36 -11.00 -2.62
C VAL A 58 8.58 -9.71 -2.43
N ILE A 59 7.37 -9.84 -1.91
CA ILE A 59 6.50 -8.74 -1.51
C ILE A 59 6.09 -8.92 -0.06
N VAL A 60 6.02 -7.83 0.69
CA VAL A 60 5.48 -7.83 2.07
C VAL A 60 4.20 -7.02 2.05
N VAL A 61 3.11 -7.63 2.52
CA VAL A 61 1.78 -7.03 2.51
C VAL A 61 1.26 -6.98 3.94
N GLU A 62 0.73 -5.82 4.32
CA GLU A 62 0.02 -5.59 5.57
C GLU A 62 -1.43 -6.05 5.44
N ASN A 63 -2.06 -6.40 6.56
CA ASN A 63 -3.48 -6.70 6.58
C ASN A 63 -4.29 -5.50 6.03
N GLY A 64 -5.20 -5.76 5.10
CA GLY A 64 -5.88 -4.71 4.31
C GLY A 64 -5.28 -4.46 2.92
N GLY A 65 -4.26 -5.23 2.50
CA GLY A 65 -3.76 -5.23 1.12
C GLY A 65 -2.77 -4.12 0.79
N ARG A 66 -2.25 -3.44 1.82
CA ARG A 66 -1.21 -2.42 1.66
C ARG A 66 0.16 -3.08 1.50
N VAL A 67 0.88 -2.75 0.44
CA VAL A 67 2.22 -3.30 0.22
C VAL A 67 3.24 -2.45 0.98
N LEU A 68 4.01 -3.09 1.88
CA LEU A 68 5.03 -2.44 2.69
C LEU A 68 6.37 -2.33 1.95
N THR A 69 6.78 -3.40 1.27
CA THR A 69 8.03 -3.43 0.52
C THR A 69 8.00 -4.44 -0.62
N LEU A 70 8.83 -4.19 -1.64
CA LEU A 70 9.09 -5.02 -2.82
C LEU A 70 10.61 -5.10 -2.99
N ASN A 71 11.15 -6.32 -3.14
CA ASN A 71 12.55 -6.46 -3.55
C ASN A 71 12.76 -6.01 -5.02
N SER A 72 14.02 -5.87 -5.44
CA SER A 72 14.36 -5.44 -6.81
C SER A 72 13.76 -6.36 -7.88
N LEU A 73 13.79 -7.67 -7.66
CA LEU A 73 13.24 -8.65 -8.58
C LEU A 73 11.71 -8.56 -8.68
N ALA A 74 11.01 -8.33 -7.56
CA ALA A 74 9.57 -8.10 -7.58
C ALA A 74 9.23 -6.80 -8.30
N ARG A 75 10.00 -5.73 -8.11
CA ARG A 75 9.80 -4.48 -8.87
C ARG A 75 9.92 -4.73 -10.38
N GLU A 76 10.88 -5.53 -10.81
CA GLU A 76 11.03 -5.91 -12.22
C GLU A 76 9.86 -6.79 -12.69
N TRP A 77 9.52 -7.83 -11.95
CA TRP A 77 8.46 -8.78 -12.33
C TRP A 77 7.09 -8.16 -12.37
N PHE A 78 6.81 -7.23 -11.45
CA PHE A 78 5.57 -6.46 -11.42
C PHE A 78 5.67 -5.14 -12.19
N ASP A 79 6.81 -4.83 -12.84
CA ASP A 79 7.07 -3.61 -13.61
C ASP A 79 6.62 -2.33 -12.85
N VAL A 80 7.20 -2.19 -11.65
CA VAL A 80 7.03 -1.07 -10.71
C VAL A 80 8.22 -0.14 -10.84
N VAL A 81 7.99 1.06 -11.40
CA VAL A 81 9.06 2.01 -11.73
C VAL A 81 9.43 2.92 -10.54
N GLU A 82 8.45 3.48 -9.82
CA GLU A 82 8.72 4.46 -8.75
C GLU A 82 8.00 4.08 -7.45
N ASP A 83 6.73 4.46 -7.35
CA ASP A 83 5.91 4.29 -6.15
C ASP A 83 5.50 2.84 -5.94
N ILE A 84 5.51 2.41 -4.68
CA ILE A 84 4.98 1.10 -4.26
C ILE A 84 3.45 1.12 -4.41
N PRO A 85 2.89 0.30 -5.30
CA PRO A 85 1.45 0.27 -5.51
C PRO A 85 0.78 -0.69 -4.51
N ASP A 86 -0.53 -0.54 -4.29
CA ASP A 86 -1.28 -1.46 -3.43
C ASP A 86 -1.38 -2.88 -4.03
N LEU A 87 -1.73 -3.87 -3.21
CA LEU A 87 -1.83 -5.26 -3.64
C LEU A 87 -2.81 -5.43 -4.81
N GLU A 88 -3.92 -4.71 -4.79
CA GLU A 88 -4.90 -4.69 -5.90
C GLU A 88 -4.28 -4.27 -7.23
N HIS A 89 -3.36 -3.30 -7.21
CA HIS A 89 -2.65 -2.86 -8.41
C HIS A 89 -1.68 -3.92 -8.93
N LEU A 90 -0.98 -4.60 -8.03
CA LEU A 90 -0.10 -5.73 -8.37
C LEU A 90 -0.92 -6.91 -8.92
N ALA A 91 -2.05 -7.20 -8.29
CA ALA A 91 -2.94 -8.30 -8.64
C ALA A 91 -3.53 -8.17 -10.05
N ARG A 92 -3.77 -6.94 -10.54
CA ARG A 92 -4.21 -6.72 -11.93
C ARG A 92 -3.20 -7.18 -12.99
N ARG A 93 -1.92 -7.31 -12.62
CA ARG A 93 -0.86 -7.85 -13.51
C ARG A 93 -0.77 -9.37 -13.44
N SER A 94 -1.40 -9.97 -12.43
CA SER A 94 -1.55 -11.41 -12.28
C SER A 94 -2.87 -11.91 -12.89
N ARG A 95 -2.89 -13.16 -13.35
CA ARG A 95 -4.08 -13.85 -13.84
C ARG A 95 -4.11 -15.27 -13.26
N PRO A 96 -5.19 -15.66 -12.55
CA PRO A 96 -6.30 -14.82 -12.08
C PRO A 96 -5.84 -13.80 -11.03
N SER A 97 -6.45 -12.61 -11.03
CA SER A 97 -6.13 -11.54 -10.06
C SER A 97 -6.42 -11.96 -8.63
N GLU A 98 -7.50 -12.71 -8.43
CA GLU A 98 -7.96 -13.13 -7.10
C GLU A 98 -6.99 -14.11 -6.46
N THR A 99 -6.19 -14.84 -7.26
CA THR A 99 -5.21 -15.79 -6.75
C THR A 99 -4.12 -15.10 -5.95
N LEU A 100 -3.54 -14.02 -6.48
CA LEU A 100 -2.51 -13.25 -5.75
C LEU A 100 -3.09 -12.60 -4.48
N ILE A 101 -4.31 -12.09 -4.57
CA ILE A 101 -4.99 -11.46 -3.42
C ILE A 101 -5.23 -12.49 -2.31
N LYS A 102 -5.80 -13.66 -2.65
CA LYS A 102 -6.05 -14.74 -1.69
C LYS A 102 -4.77 -15.29 -1.08
N LEU A 103 -3.74 -15.49 -1.91
CA LEU A 103 -2.44 -15.95 -1.46
C LEU A 103 -1.81 -14.95 -0.47
N SER A 104 -1.98 -13.64 -0.70
CA SER A 104 -1.46 -12.62 0.23
C SER A 104 -2.27 -12.50 1.52
N ALA A 105 -3.50 -13.02 1.56
CA ALA A 105 -4.39 -12.95 2.72
C ALA A 105 -4.24 -14.15 3.67
N VAL A 106 -3.90 -15.33 3.14
CA VAL A 106 -3.77 -16.57 3.91
C VAL A 106 -2.50 -17.30 3.48
N GLU A 107 -1.79 -17.88 4.46
CA GLU A 107 -0.62 -18.72 4.17
C GLU A 107 -0.97 -19.86 3.22
N GLY A 108 -0.03 -20.18 2.33
CA GLY A 108 -0.23 -21.25 1.37
C GLY A 108 0.61 -21.06 0.11
N GLN A 109 0.24 -21.82 -0.91
CA GLN A 109 0.94 -21.82 -2.19
C GLN A 109 -0.09 -21.78 -3.31
N ALA A 110 0.20 -21.02 -4.37
CA ALA A 110 -0.63 -20.97 -5.55
C ALA A 110 0.18 -20.70 -6.81
N THR A 111 -0.26 -21.28 -7.92
CA THR A 111 0.26 -20.99 -9.25
C THR A 111 -0.64 -19.98 -9.95
N PHE A 112 -0.04 -18.96 -10.54
CA PHE A 112 -0.75 -17.95 -11.34
C PHE A 112 0.15 -17.44 -12.45
N THR A 113 -0.43 -16.72 -13.41
CA THR A 113 0.33 -16.08 -14.48
C THR A 113 0.64 -14.64 -14.09
N LEU A 114 1.90 -14.21 -14.17
CA LEU A 114 2.32 -12.83 -14.00
C LEU A 114 2.96 -12.33 -15.30
N ASN A 115 2.41 -11.27 -15.90
CA ASN A 115 2.93 -10.72 -17.17
C ASN A 115 3.12 -11.78 -18.28
N GLY A 116 2.20 -12.75 -18.36
CA GLY A 116 2.23 -13.83 -19.36
C GLY A 116 3.16 -14.99 -19.03
N LYS A 117 3.83 -14.99 -17.87
CA LYS A 117 4.67 -16.10 -17.38
C LYS A 117 3.98 -16.81 -16.23
N THR A 118 3.91 -18.13 -16.26
CA THR A 118 3.44 -18.91 -15.12
C THR A 118 4.47 -18.85 -14.00
N VAL A 119 4.03 -18.46 -12.81
CA VAL A 119 4.84 -18.38 -11.61
C VAL A 119 4.15 -19.13 -10.48
N GLU A 120 4.96 -19.63 -9.56
CA GLU A 120 4.51 -20.22 -8.31
C GLU A 120 4.79 -19.22 -7.19
N GLY A 121 3.78 -18.91 -6.40
CA GLY A 121 3.89 -18.03 -5.25
C GLY A 121 3.63 -18.77 -3.96
N THR A 122 4.40 -18.45 -2.92
CA THR A 122 4.22 -18.96 -1.57
C THR A 122 4.05 -17.80 -0.61
N SER A 123 3.09 -17.91 0.30
CA SER A 123 2.76 -16.90 1.30
C SER A 123 3.05 -17.41 2.70
N TYR A 124 3.69 -16.55 3.48
CA TYR A 124 4.06 -16.78 4.86
C TYR A 124 3.53 -15.64 5.73
N TYR A 125 3.00 -15.98 6.89
CA TYR A 125 2.61 -15.02 7.90
C TYR A 125 3.85 -14.58 8.68
N ILE A 126 4.10 -13.27 8.70
CA ILE A 126 5.17 -12.69 9.51
C ILE A 126 4.54 -12.22 10.82
N PRO A 127 4.81 -12.88 11.96
CA PRO A 127 4.32 -12.42 13.25
C PRO A 127 4.91 -11.05 13.54
N HIS A 128 4.05 -10.04 13.73
CA HIS A 128 4.52 -8.76 14.20
C HIS A 128 4.92 -8.93 15.66
N SER A 129 6.21 -8.76 15.97
CA SER A 129 6.64 -8.44 17.32
C SER A 129 6.15 -7.02 17.60
N SER A 130 4.88 -6.87 17.95
CA SER A 130 4.46 -5.70 18.71
C SER A 130 5.28 -5.76 19.98
N GLY A 131 6.28 -4.88 20.11
CA GLY A 131 7.06 -4.70 21.33
C GLY A 131 6.12 -4.36 22.48
N GLY A 132 5.51 -5.39 23.07
CA GLY A 132 4.84 -5.33 24.34
C GLY A 132 5.93 -5.15 25.37
N ASN A 133 5.87 -4.03 26.08
CA ASN A 133 6.53 -3.78 27.35
C ASN A 133 6.93 -5.08 28.05
N MET A 134 8.22 -5.37 28.07
CA MET A 134 8.79 -6.08 29.21
C MET A 134 9.18 -5.00 30.22
N VAL A 135 8.28 -4.76 31.18
CA VAL A 135 8.59 -4.21 32.50
C VAL A 135 8.31 -5.33 33.50
#